data_AF-A0A969UD58-F1
#
_entry.id   AF-A0A969UD58-F1
#
_cell.length_a   1.000
_cell.length_b   1.000
_cell.length_c   1.000
_cell.angle_alpha   90.00
_cell.angle_beta   90.00
_cell.angle_gamma   90.00
#
_symmetry.space_group_name_H-M   'P 1'
#
loop_
_entity.id
_entity.type
_entity.pdbx_description
1 polymer ?
#
loop_
_entity_poly.entity_id
_entity_poly.type
_entity_poly.pdbx_seq_one_letter_code
_entity_poly.pdbx_strand_id
1 'polypeptide(L)'
;MADEALAELIEKGESIIVSFESDAALLQELQNGLKKKNFPGAALLIVDDGEKLHLATYCGEAALAAGQKAGDLLRDLAALAGGKGGGKPDQARGAAPDRSKLGEIKSAAAELFKK
;
A
#
# COMPACT_ATOMS: atom_id res chain seq x y z
N MET A 1 -12.62 9.58 9.81
CA MET A 1 -11.26 10.09 9.51
C MET A 1 -10.39 8.89 9.15
N ALA A 2 -9.42 9.03 8.24
CA ALA A 2 -8.64 7.89 7.74
C ALA A 2 -7.94 7.07 8.84
N ASP A 3 -7.61 7.70 9.97
CA ASP A 3 -7.00 7.06 11.14
C ASP A 3 -7.88 6.01 11.82
N GLU A 4 -9.21 6.23 11.84
CA GLU A 4 -10.19 5.35 12.49
C GLU A 4 -10.40 4.08 11.65
N ALA A 5 -10.53 4.24 10.33
CA ALA A 5 -10.61 3.12 9.39
C ALA A 5 -9.32 2.27 9.40
N LEU A 6 -8.15 2.91 9.54
CA LEU A 6 -6.89 2.20 9.71
C LEU A 6 -6.85 1.45 11.06
N ALA A 7 -7.40 2.01 12.14
CA ALA A 7 -7.41 1.37 13.46
C ALA A 7 -8.09 -0.01 13.43
N GLU A 8 -9.30 -0.08 12.88
CA GLU A 8 -10.07 -1.33 12.78
C GLU A 8 -9.37 -2.37 11.89
N LEU A 9 -8.71 -1.91 10.83
CA LEU A 9 -7.97 -2.79 9.92
C LEU A 9 -6.65 -3.29 10.54
N ILE A 10 -6.00 -2.46 11.36
CA ILE A 10 -4.81 -2.82 12.13
C ILE A 10 -5.14 -3.86 13.18
N GLU A 11 -6.27 -3.74 13.89
CA GLU A 11 -6.71 -4.71 14.89
C GLU A 11 -7.02 -6.10 14.31
N LYS A 12 -7.41 -6.17 13.03
CA LYS A 12 -7.57 -7.44 12.30
C LYS A 12 -6.25 -8.11 11.89
N GLY A 13 -5.12 -7.42 12.06
CA GLY A 13 -3.79 -8.03 12.23
C GLY A 13 -3.07 -8.60 11.01
N GLU A 14 -3.71 -8.84 9.87
CA GLU A 14 -3.06 -9.57 8.76
C GLU A 14 -2.56 -8.67 7.63
N SER A 15 -3.42 -7.84 7.05
CA SER A 15 -3.02 -7.00 5.91
C SER A 15 -4.06 -5.92 5.62
N ILE A 16 -3.59 -4.74 5.23
CA ILE A 16 -4.47 -3.59 4.99
C ILE A 16 -4.43 -3.25 3.51
N ILE A 17 -5.57 -3.19 2.84
CA ILE A 17 -5.66 -2.79 1.43
C ILE A 17 -6.79 -1.79 1.29
N VAL A 18 -6.44 -0.53 1.01
CA VAL A 18 -7.41 0.56 0.88
C VAL A 18 -7.12 1.40 -0.36
N SER A 19 -8.18 1.93 -0.97
CA SER A 19 -8.08 2.86 -2.08
C SER A 19 -8.93 4.10 -1.84
N PHE A 20 -8.40 5.27 -2.16
CA PHE A 20 -9.11 6.55 -2.08
C PHE A 20 -9.00 7.28 -3.42
N GLU A 21 -9.94 8.16 -3.70
CA GLU A 21 -9.88 9.08 -4.84
C GLU A 21 -9.58 10.47 -4.28
N SER A 22 -8.33 10.92 -4.42
CA SER A 22 -7.77 12.10 -3.73
C SER A 22 -6.40 12.45 -4.29
N ASP A 23 -5.81 13.56 -3.85
CA ASP A 23 -4.43 13.92 -4.18
C ASP A 23 -3.38 12.98 -3.60
N ALA A 24 -2.24 12.88 -4.29
CA ALA A 24 -1.06 12.13 -3.84
C ALA A 24 -0.54 12.51 -2.43
N ALA A 25 -0.95 13.66 -1.89
CA ALA A 25 -0.66 14.07 -0.51
C ALA A 25 -1.30 13.13 0.54
N LEU A 26 -2.51 12.64 0.29
CA LEU A 26 -3.24 11.76 1.21
C LEU A 26 -2.47 10.46 1.48
N LEU A 27 -1.77 9.97 0.47
CA LEU A 27 -0.92 8.78 0.55
C LEU A 27 0.16 8.89 1.63
N GLN A 28 0.74 10.08 1.74
CA GLN A 28 1.79 10.37 2.70
C GLN A 28 1.22 10.49 4.12
N GLU A 29 0.01 11.03 4.28
CA GLU A 29 -0.72 11.02 5.54
C GLU A 29 -1.08 9.60 6.00
N LEU A 30 -1.63 8.77 5.10
CA LEU A 30 -2.00 7.39 5.40
C LEU A 30 -0.79 6.54 5.84
N GLN A 31 0.33 6.65 5.11
CA GLN A 31 1.58 5.98 5.52
C GLN A 31 2.08 6.46 6.88
N ASN A 32 2.03 7.77 7.14
CA ASN A 32 2.42 8.32 8.43
C ASN A 32 1.51 7.84 9.56
N GLY A 33 0.21 7.64 9.30
CA GLY A 33 -0.75 7.05 10.24
C GLY A 33 -0.38 5.62 10.62
N LEU A 34 -0.12 4.77 9.62
CA LEU A 34 0.35 3.38 9.83
C LEU A 34 1.63 3.34 10.65
N LYS A 35 2.60 4.21 10.32
CA LYS A 35 3.86 4.32 11.03
C LYS A 35 3.68 4.80 12.47
N LYS A 36 2.82 5.80 12.70
CA LYS A 36 2.50 6.29 14.05
C LYS A 36 1.87 5.21 14.92
N LYS A 37 1.02 4.36 14.33
CA LYS A 37 0.40 3.21 14.99
C LYS A 37 1.31 1.99 15.08
N ASN A 38 2.53 2.08 14.54
CA ASN A 38 3.54 1.03 14.53
C ASN A 38 2.98 -0.31 14.04
N PHE A 39 2.23 -0.27 12.92
CA PHE A 39 1.58 -1.46 12.38
C PHE A 39 2.62 -2.54 12.05
N PRO A 40 2.54 -3.75 12.62
CA PRO A 40 3.56 -4.77 12.39
C PRO A 40 3.44 -5.45 11.02
N GLY A 41 2.25 -5.44 10.40
CA GLY A 41 1.97 -6.15 9.15
C GLY A 41 2.27 -5.36 7.87
N ALA A 42 1.78 -5.88 6.74
CA ALA A 42 1.89 -5.24 5.44
C ALA A 42 0.60 -4.48 5.08
N ALA A 43 0.77 -3.27 4.55
CA ALA A 43 -0.32 -2.39 4.17
C ALA A 43 -0.09 -1.82 2.78
N LEU A 44 -1.13 -1.81 1.96
CA LEU A 44 -1.21 -1.18 0.65
C LEU A 44 -2.24 -0.06 0.69
N LEU A 45 -1.78 1.10 0.25
CA LEU A 45 -2.55 2.32 0.09
C LEU A 45 -2.55 2.68 -1.39
N ILE A 46 -3.73 2.90 -1.95
CA ILE A 46 -3.92 3.30 -3.34
C ILE A 46 -4.65 4.64 -3.33
N VAL A 47 -4.18 5.59 -4.13
CA VAL A 47 -4.83 6.89 -4.28
C VAL A 47 -4.97 7.19 -5.76
N ASP A 48 -6.19 7.37 -6.23
CA ASP A 48 -6.47 7.82 -7.59
C ASP A 48 -6.58 9.35 -7.62
N ASP A 49 -5.69 9.97 -8.40
CA ASP A 49 -5.55 11.44 -8.51
C ASP A 49 -6.35 12.01 -9.70
N GLY A 50 -7.20 11.22 -10.36
CA GLY A 50 -7.88 11.64 -11.59
C GLY A 50 -7.07 11.42 -12.88
N GLU A 51 -5.73 11.40 -12.79
CA GLU A 51 -4.85 11.08 -13.92
C GLU A 51 -4.22 9.69 -13.84
N LYS A 52 -3.79 9.28 -12.65
CA LYS A 52 -3.03 8.04 -12.41
C LYS A 52 -3.27 7.52 -11.00
N LEU A 53 -2.95 6.24 -10.80
CA LEU A 53 -2.98 5.60 -9.49
C LEU A 53 -1.64 5.79 -8.80
N HIS A 54 -1.64 6.48 -7.68
CA HIS A 54 -0.54 6.48 -6.76
C HIS A 54 -0.66 5.29 -5.81
N LEU A 55 0.47 4.63 -5.57
CA LEU A 55 0.55 3.42 -4.78
C LEU A 55 1.56 3.64 -3.67
N ALA A 56 1.25 3.18 -2.47
CA ALA A 56 2.23 3.02 -1.42
C ALA A 56 2.04 1.74 -0.64
N THR A 57 3.17 1.14 -0.32
CA THR A 57 3.25 0.00 0.56
C THR A 57 3.99 0.40 1.83
N TYR A 58 3.55 -0.19 2.93
CA TYR A 58 4.18 -0.10 4.23
C TYR A 58 4.33 -1.52 4.77
N CYS A 59 5.53 -1.89 5.18
CA CYS A 59 5.82 -3.17 5.80
C CYS A 59 6.42 -2.90 7.17
N GLY A 60 5.69 -3.25 8.22
CA GLY A 60 6.21 -3.24 9.58
C GLY A 60 7.16 -4.40 9.86
N GLU A 61 7.62 -4.47 11.11
CA GLU A 61 8.60 -5.47 11.54
C GLU A 61 8.16 -6.92 11.30
N ALA A 62 6.88 -7.26 11.48
CA ALA A 62 6.41 -8.64 11.26
C ALA A 62 6.38 -8.99 9.77
N ALA A 63 5.94 -8.06 8.91
CA ALA A 63 5.99 -8.26 7.46
C ALA A 63 7.44 -8.38 6.94
N LEU A 64 8.34 -7.52 7.44
CA LEU A 64 9.76 -7.59 7.13
C LEU A 64 10.39 -8.90 7.62
N ALA A 65 10.02 -9.37 8.82
CA ALA A 65 10.47 -10.65 9.36
C ALA A 65 9.94 -11.85 8.58
N ALA A 66 8.74 -11.75 8.00
CA ALA A 66 8.20 -12.71 7.05
C ALA A 66 8.90 -12.67 5.66
N GLY A 67 9.85 -11.74 5.47
CA GLY A 67 10.59 -11.58 4.22
C GLY A 67 9.88 -10.70 3.18
N GLN A 68 8.75 -10.09 3.54
CA GLN A 68 8.05 -9.15 2.68
C GLN A 68 8.77 -7.80 2.63
N LYS A 69 8.98 -7.28 1.43
CA LYS A 69 9.64 -5.98 1.22
C LYS A 69 8.68 -5.04 0.52
N ALA A 70 8.37 -3.91 1.15
CA ALA A 70 7.48 -2.90 0.60
C ALA A 70 7.88 -2.49 -0.82
N GLY A 71 9.19 -2.30 -1.07
CA GLY A 71 9.72 -1.95 -2.39
C GLY A 71 9.51 -3.01 -3.47
N ASP A 72 9.59 -4.29 -3.11
CA ASP A 72 9.43 -5.39 -4.07
C ASP A 72 7.95 -5.59 -4.40
N LEU A 73 7.12 -5.65 -3.35
CA LEU A 73 5.66 -5.68 -3.45
C LEU A 73 5.12 -4.56 -4.34
N LEU A 74 5.56 -3.33 -4.06
CA LEU A 74 5.10 -2.18 -4.84
C LEU A 74 5.55 -2.25 -6.29
N ARG A 75 6.75 -2.75 -6.57
CA ARG A 75 7.25 -2.89 -7.93
C ARG A 75 6.38 -3.86 -8.72
N ASP A 76 6.04 -5.00 -8.12
CA ASP A 76 5.16 -6.00 -8.72
C ASP A 76 3.77 -5.41 -8.97
N LEU A 77 3.19 -4.77 -7.95
CA LEU A 77 1.87 -4.13 -7.99
C LEU A 77 1.79 -2.99 -9.01
N ALA A 78 2.79 -2.11 -9.05
CA ALA A 78 2.82 -1.01 -10.00
C ALA A 78 2.97 -1.52 -11.44
N ALA A 79 3.74 -2.59 -11.65
CA ALA A 79 3.93 -3.17 -12.98
C ALA A 79 2.64 -3.72 -13.59
N LEU A 80 1.71 -4.24 -12.77
CA LEU A 80 0.38 -4.70 -13.22
C LEU A 80 -0.43 -3.60 -13.93
N ALA A 81 -0.20 -2.35 -13.54
CA ALA A 81 -0.87 -1.17 -14.07
C ALA A 81 0.07 -0.30 -14.94
N GLY A 82 1.11 -0.90 -15.52
CA GLY A 82 2.07 -0.21 -16.39
C GLY A 82 2.92 0.84 -15.67
N GLY A 83 2.89 0.83 -14.35
CA GLY A 83 3.52 1.79 -13.46
C GLY A 83 4.93 1.41 -13.07
N LYS A 84 5.54 2.30 -12.29
CA LYS A 84 6.83 2.09 -11.64
C LYS A 84 6.76 2.57 -10.20
N GLY A 85 7.49 1.88 -9.34
CA GLY A 85 7.56 2.18 -7.93
C GLY A 85 8.92 1.81 -7.36
N GLY A 86 9.24 2.40 -6.21
CA GLY A 86 10.48 2.12 -5.50
C GLY A 86 10.49 2.77 -4.12
N GLY A 87 11.40 2.28 -3.28
CA GLY A 87 11.59 2.82 -1.95
C GLY A 87 12.41 1.91 -1.07
N LYS A 88 12.31 2.12 0.23
CA LYS A 88 12.95 1.30 1.25
C LYS A 88 12.18 -0.03 1.39
N PRO A 89 12.83 -1.08 1.91
CA PRO A 89 12.15 -2.33 2.23
C PRO A 89 10.99 -2.15 3.23
N ASP A 90 11.08 -1.15 4.10
CA ASP A 90 10.05 -0.77 5.07
C ASP A 90 8.89 0.02 4.43
N GLN A 91 9.21 0.87 3.45
CA GLN A 91 8.26 1.82 2.84
C GLN A 91 8.59 2.07 1.39
N ALA A 92 7.60 1.91 0.52
CA ALA A 92 7.76 2.23 -0.89
C ALA A 92 6.59 3.04 -1.43
N ARG A 93 6.88 3.82 -2.47
CA ARG A 93 5.90 4.63 -3.19
C ARG A 93 6.08 4.51 -4.70
N GLY A 94 4.97 4.56 -5.41
CA GLY A 94 4.94 4.37 -6.85
C GLY A 94 3.73 5.03 -7.46
N ALA A 95 3.71 5.02 -8.78
CA ALA A 95 2.58 5.49 -9.56
C ALA A 95 2.38 4.58 -10.76
N ALA A 96 1.12 4.43 -11.16
CA ALA A 96 0.70 3.62 -12.29
C ALA A 96 -0.31 4.39 -13.14
N PRO A 97 -0.11 4.48 -14.47
CA PRO A 97 -1.03 5.18 -15.36
C PRO A 97 -2.38 4.48 -15.50
N ASP A 98 -2.44 3.15 -15.39
CA ASP A 98 -3.68 2.40 -15.61
C ASP A 98 -4.59 2.35 -14.37
N ARG A 99 -5.50 3.33 -14.29
CA ARG A 99 -6.60 3.38 -13.30
C ARG A 99 -7.54 2.19 -13.31
N SER A 100 -7.78 1.58 -14.48
CA SER A 100 -8.67 0.41 -14.60
C SER A 100 -8.10 -0.84 -13.92
N LYS A 101 -6.79 -0.89 -13.67
CA LYS A 101 -6.10 -2.03 -13.05
C LYS A 101 -6.15 -2.01 -11.52
N LEU A 102 -6.82 -1.04 -10.89
CA LEU A 102 -6.94 -0.94 -9.44
C LEU A 102 -7.46 -2.24 -8.79
N GLY A 103 -8.43 -2.91 -9.42
CA GLY A 103 -8.95 -4.20 -8.95
C GLY A 103 -7.89 -5.32 -8.96
N GLU A 104 -7.10 -5.41 -10.03
CA GLU A 104 -5.99 -6.37 -10.15
C GLU A 104 -4.92 -6.10 -9.11
N ILE A 105 -4.55 -4.83 -8.90
CA ILE A 105 -3.57 -4.44 -7.87
C ILE A 105 -4.03 -4.89 -6.48
N LYS A 106 -5.28 -4.59 -6.11
CA LYS A 106 -5.82 -5.01 -4.81
C LYS A 106 -5.80 -6.53 -4.64
N SER A 107 -6.17 -7.27 -5.69
CA SER A 107 -6.19 -8.74 -5.61
C SER A 107 -4.77 -9.30 -5.49
N ALA A 108 -3.84 -8.82 -6.31
CA ALA A 108 -2.44 -9.23 -6.25
C ALA A 108 -1.82 -8.91 -4.88
N ALA A 109 -2.16 -7.75 -4.30
CA ALA A 109 -1.69 -7.38 -2.97
C ALA A 109 -2.22 -8.33 -1.89
N ALA A 110 -3.49 -8.71 -1.95
CA ALA A 110 -4.06 -9.68 -1.04
C ALA A 110 -3.38 -11.05 -1.15
N GLU A 111 -2.98 -11.47 -2.36
CA GLU A 111 -2.23 -12.72 -2.55
C GLU A 111 -0.80 -12.61 -2.03
N LEU A 112 -0.12 -11.48 -2.28
CA LEU A 112 1.22 -11.24 -1.79
C LEU A 112 1.25 -11.19 -0.26
N PHE A 113 0.25 -10.58 0.37
CA PHE A 113 0.17 -10.46 1.82
C PHE A 113 -0.21 -11.77 2.53
N LYS A 114 -0.86 -12.71 1.85
CA LYS A 114 -1.17 -14.06 2.37
C LYS A 114 0.05 -14.99 2.48
N LYS A 115 1.21 -14.55 2.01
CA LYS A 115 2.42 -15.36 1.82
C LYS A 115 3.43 -15.13 2.92
#